data_AF-A0A4S2A1U7-F1
#
_entry.id   AF-A0A4S2A1U7-F1
#
_cell.length_a   1.000
_cell.length_b   1.000
_cell.length_c   1.000
_cell.angle_alpha   90.00
_cell.angle_beta   90.00
_cell.angle_gamma   90.00
#
_symmetry.space_group_name_H-M   'P 1'
#
loop_
_entity.id
_entity.type
_entity.pdbx_description
1 polymer ?
#
loop_
_entity_poly.entity_id
_entity_poly.type
_entity_poly.pdbx_seq_one_letter_code
_entity_poly.pdbx_strand_id
1 'polypeptide(L)'
;DRFGGTEGGDLATFLIQTAENAVEGNLPDYLSQLKGCTKDSFLEELDDYNIEVIYKRLAANSVAYMLLSRCGLDAGGYFEREDFAEIINFNTPQTLNAIGIATSDISEMALREISAAVRNVQIEAKCQNRTFARNIASQYDKGRKQPESNLVICQEENEKDFREK
;
A
#
# COMPACT_ATOMS: atom_id res chain seq x y z
N ASP A 1 24.65 -3.43 12.23
CA ASP A 1 24.31 -4.84 11.94
C ASP A 1 23.17 -5.36 12.80
N ARG A 2 22.00 -5.53 12.17
CA ARG A 2 21.05 -6.65 12.35
C ARG A 2 19.67 -6.26 11.80
N PHE A 3 19.55 -6.30 10.48
CA PHE A 3 18.44 -7.00 9.86
C PHE A 3 19.09 -8.07 8.99
N GLY A 4 18.85 -9.34 9.35
CA GLY A 4 19.41 -10.48 8.65
C GLY A 4 18.90 -10.47 7.21
N GLY A 5 19.80 -10.78 6.27
CA GLY A 5 19.45 -10.98 4.88
C GLY A 5 18.35 -12.03 4.78
N THR A 6 17.18 -11.60 4.35
CA THR A 6 16.11 -12.47 3.92
C THR A 6 16.41 -12.88 2.48
N GLU A 7 16.19 -14.14 2.14
CA GLU A 7 16.27 -14.65 0.75
C GLU A 7 15.10 -14.13 -0.14
N GLY A 8 14.50 -13.00 0.23
CA GLY A 8 13.59 -12.18 -0.55
C GLY A 8 14.05 -10.74 -0.42
N GLY A 9 13.99 -9.98 -1.52
CA GLY A 9 14.58 -8.64 -1.65
C GLY A 9 14.22 -7.65 -0.52
N ASP A 10 14.94 -6.53 -0.47
CA ASP A 10 14.70 -5.47 0.49
C ASP A 10 13.23 -4.99 0.45
N LEU A 11 12.69 -4.52 1.58
CA LEU A 11 11.30 -4.06 1.70
C LEU A 11 10.94 -3.05 0.59
N ALA A 12 11.89 -2.19 0.23
CA ALA A 12 11.73 -1.25 -0.87
C ALA A 12 11.43 -1.93 -2.21
N THR A 13 12.15 -3.00 -2.55
CA THR A 13 11.91 -3.79 -3.77
C THR A 13 10.51 -4.40 -3.76
N PHE A 14 10.06 -4.92 -2.62
CA PHE A 14 8.70 -5.44 -2.50
C PHE A 14 7.64 -4.36 -2.71
N LEU A 15 7.81 -3.17 -2.12
CA LEU A 15 6.87 -2.06 -2.29
C LEU A 15 6.83 -1.55 -3.73
N ILE A 16 7.97 -1.49 -4.42
CA ILE A 16 8.03 -1.15 -5.85
C ILE A 16 7.24 -2.19 -6.66
N GLN A 17 7.48 -3.49 -6.43
CA GLN A 17 6.74 -4.54 -7.13
C GLN A 17 5.23 -4.51 -6.80
N THR A 18 4.86 -4.20 -5.56
CA THR A 18 3.46 -4.00 -5.17
C THR A 18 2.82 -2.85 -5.94
N ALA A 19 3.52 -1.73 -6.12
CA ALA A 19 3.03 -0.61 -6.91
C ALA A 19 2.82 -0.99 -8.38
N GLU A 20 3.78 -1.68 -9.00
CA GLU A 20 3.64 -2.17 -10.38
C GLU A 20 2.41 -3.05 -10.56
N ASN A 21 2.23 -4.03 -9.66
CA ASN A 21 1.09 -4.95 -9.70
C ASN A 21 -0.24 -4.22 -9.45
N ALA A 22 -0.26 -3.29 -8.50
CA ALA A 22 -1.44 -2.48 -8.20
C ALA A 22 -1.82 -1.61 -9.40
N VAL A 23 -0.87 -1.00 -10.08
CA VAL A 23 -1.14 -0.22 -11.29
C VAL A 23 -1.59 -1.15 -12.43
N GLU A 24 -0.91 -2.27 -12.68
CA GLU A 24 -1.31 -3.20 -13.73
C GLU A 24 -2.75 -3.72 -13.55
N GLY A 25 -3.16 -3.99 -12.31
CA GLY A 25 -4.51 -4.46 -12.02
C GLY A 25 -5.62 -3.40 -12.10
N ASN A 26 -5.29 -2.12 -11.91
CA ASN A 26 -6.29 -1.05 -11.77
C ASN A 26 -6.25 0.01 -12.89
N LEU A 27 -5.15 0.15 -13.61
CA LEU A 27 -4.97 1.19 -14.65
C LEU A 27 -6.03 1.17 -15.76
N PRO A 28 -6.56 0.02 -16.24
CA PRO A 28 -7.56 0.02 -17.31
C PRO A 28 -8.78 0.92 -17.02
N ASP A 29 -9.21 1.02 -15.77
CA ASP A 29 -10.35 1.85 -15.36
C ASP A 29 -10.05 3.35 -15.48
N TYR A 30 -8.80 3.73 -15.22
CA TYR A 30 -8.32 5.11 -15.33
C TYR A 30 -7.93 5.50 -16.76
N LEU A 31 -7.47 4.53 -17.57
CA LEU A 31 -7.05 4.76 -18.95
C LEU A 31 -8.21 5.32 -19.80
N SER A 32 -9.43 4.83 -19.57
CA SER A 32 -10.63 5.32 -20.25
C SER A 32 -10.88 6.82 -20.00
N GLN A 33 -10.66 7.27 -18.75
CA GLN A 33 -10.83 8.67 -18.36
C GLN A 33 -9.76 9.55 -18.98
N LEU A 34 -8.50 9.10 -18.99
CA LEU A 34 -7.40 9.81 -19.64
C LEU A 34 -7.67 9.99 -21.14
N LYS A 35 -8.06 8.92 -21.84
CA LYS A 35 -8.41 8.97 -23.27
C LYS A 35 -9.55 9.95 -23.57
N GLY A 36 -10.47 10.15 -22.61
CA GLY A 36 -11.55 11.12 -22.72
C GLY A 36 -11.11 12.58 -22.59
N CYS A 37 -9.87 12.87 -22.19
CA CYS A 37 -9.38 14.23 -21.93
C CYS A 37 -8.02 14.56 -22.56
N THR A 38 -7.56 13.79 -23.55
CA THR A 38 -6.28 14.03 -24.26
C THR A 38 -6.31 15.24 -25.19
N LYS A 39 -7.48 15.75 -25.55
CA LYS A 39 -7.61 16.89 -26.46
C LYS A 39 -6.83 18.12 -25.97
N ASP A 40 -6.16 18.81 -26.90
CA ASP A 40 -5.32 19.98 -26.68
C ASP A 40 -4.09 19.70 -25.78
N SER A 41 -3.70 18.43 -25.64
CA SER A 41 -2.52 17.99 -24.89
C SER A 41 -1.49 17.30 -25.78
N PHE A 42 -0.28 17.07 -25.25
CA PHE A 42 0.75 16.30 -25.96
C PHE A 42 0.39 14.83 -26.15
N LEU A 43 -0.66 14.33 -25.49
CA LEU A 43 -1.17 12.98 -25.66
C LEU A 43 -2.14 12.84 -26.84
N GLU A 44 -2.64 13.94 -27.43
CA GLU A 44 -3.70 13.89 -28.47
C GLU A 44 -3.28 13.13 -29.73
N GLU A 45 -2.02 13.28 -30.14
CA GLU A 45 -1.49 12.71 -31.39
C GLU A 45 -0.89 11.30 -31.19
N LEU A 46 -0.85 10.82 -29.95
CA LEU A 46 -0.32 9.50 -29.63
C LEU A 46 -1.39 8.44 -29.88
N ASP A 47 -0.97 7.29 -30.39
CA ASP A 47 -1.85 6.12 -30.46
C ASP A 47 -2.11 5.55 -29.06
N ASP A 48 -3.19 4.77 -28.97
CA ASP A 48 -3.67 4.15 -27.74
C ASP A 48 -2.61 3.36 -26.97
N TYR A 49 -1.70 2.68 -27.69
CA TYR A 49 -0.66 1.87 -27.06
C TYR A 49 0.42 2.76 -26.43
N ASN A 50 0.85 3.80 -27.14
CA ASN A 50 1.82 4.76 -26.59
C ASN A 50 1.26 5.51 -25.37
N ILE A 51 -0.02 5.92 -25.40
CA ILE A 51 -0.69 6.52 -24.24
C ILE A 51 -0.67 5.54 -23.05
N GLU A 52 -1.02 4.28 -23.27
CA GLU A 52 -1.04 3.27 -22.21
C GLU A 52 0.33 3.03 -21.59
N VAL A 53 1.38 2.89 -22.41
CA VAL A 53 2.75 2.67 -21.92
C VAL A 53 3.24 3.85 -21.09
N ILE A 54 3.05 5.07 -21.57
CA ILE A 54 3.42 6.31 -20.88
C ILE A 54 2.67 6.39 -19.54
N TYR A 55 1.35 6.19 -19.59
CA TYR A 55 0.51 6.30 -18.41
C TYR A 55 0.84 5.24 -17.36
N LYS A 56 1.03 3.98 -17.77
CA LYS A 56 1.39 2.88 -16.88
C LYS A 56 2.70 3.12 -16.18
N ARG A 57 3.74 3.52 -16.91
CA ARG A 57 5.08 3.78 -16.34
C ARG A 57 5.04 4.91 -15.34
N LEU A 58 4.45 6.05 -15.71
CA LEU A 58 4.39 7.21 -14.83
C LEU A 58 3.54 6.93 -13.58
N ALA A 59 2.41 6.23 -13.73
CA ALA A 59 1.57 5.84 -12.60
C ALA A 59 2.29 4.86 -11.67
N ALA A 60 2.96 3.83 -12.21
CA ALA A 60 3.72 2.87 -11.41
C ALA A 60 4.82 3.55 -10.59
N ASN A 61 5.61 4.43 -11.21
CA ASN A 61 6.67 5.17 -10.52
C ASN A 61 6.09 6.10 -9.45
N SER A 62 4.99 6.79 -9.75
CA SER A 62 4.34 7.70 -8.80
C SER A 62 3.74 6.96 -7.60
N VAL A 63 3.07 5.82 -7.83
CA VAL A 63 2.54 4.97 -6.75
C VAL A 63 3.67 4.38 -5.93
N ALA A 64 4.72 3.85 -6.55
CA ALA A 64 5.88 3.31 -5.85
C ALA A 64 6.55 4.37 -4.95
N TYR A 65 6.76 5.58 -5.47
CA TYR A 65 7.28 6.69 -4.70
C TYR A 65 6.41 7.00 -3.47
N MET A 66 5.08 7.00 -3.65
CA MET A 66 4.12 7.19 -2.56
C MET A 66 4.19 6.08 -1.52
N LEU A 67 4.26 4.81 -1.94
CA LEU A 67 4.37 3.66 -1.03
C LEU A 67 5.65 3.74 -0.19
N LEU A 68 6.81 3.93 -0.83
CA LEU A 68 8.09 4.05 -0.15
C LEU A 68 8.07 5.19 0.88
N SER A 69 7.62 6.38 0.45
CA SER A 69 7.56 7.57 1.30
C SER A 69 6.66 7.36 2.53
N ARG A 70 5.48 6.77 2.33
CA ARG A 70 4.50 6.54 3.41
C ARG A 70 4.87 5.39 4.33
N CYS A 71 5.69 4.46 3.85
CA CYS A 71 6.30 3.40 4.67
C CYS A 71 7.59 3.85 5.38
N GLY A 72 8.01 5.11 5.22
CA GLY A 72 9.16 5.69 5.92
C GLY A 72 10.52 5.36 5.32
N LEU A 73 10.56 4.96 4.04
CA LEU A 73 11.79 4.71 3.29
C LEU A 73 12.23 5.98 2.55
N ASP A 74 13.53 6.09 2.28
CA ASP A 74 14.08 7.17 1.45
C ASP A 74 13.76 6.91 -0.03
N ALA A 75 12.58 7.35 -0.49
CA ALA A 75 12.15 7.19 -1.87
C ALA A 75 13.10 7.88 -2.88
N GLY A 76 13.76 8.97 -2.47
CA GLY A 76 14.70 9.69 -3.32
C GLY A 76 15.96 8.90 -3.66
N GLY A 77 16.28 7.85 -2.88
CA GLY A 77 17.38 6.93 -3.18
C GLY A 77 17.06 5.87 -4.23
N TYR A 78 15.80 5.77 -4.67
CA TYR A 78 15.33 4.72 -5.62
C TYR A 78 14.91 5.25 -6.98
N PHE A 79 14.76 6.56 -7.14
CA PHE A 79 14.28 7.17 -8.37
C PHE A 79 15.18 8.31 -8.81
N GLU A 80 15.42 8.38 -10.11
CA GLU A 80 16.03 9.50 -10.79
C GLU A 80 14.96 10.40 -11.40
N ARG A 81 15.37 11.60 -11.84
CA ARG A 81 14.44 12.53 -12.50
C ARG A 81 13.81 11.91 -13.75
N GLU A 82 14.58 11.10 -14.46
CA GLU A 82 14.20 10.45 -15.71
C GLU A 82 13.04 9.47 -15.53
N ASP A 83 12.88 8.88 -14.33
CA ASP A 83 11.77 7.99 -14.02
C ASP A 83 10.41 8.71 -14.04
N PHE A 84 10.43 10.05 -13.92
CA PHE A 84 9.23 10.89 -13.99
C PHE A 84 9.17 11.76 -15.25
N ALA A 85 10.09 11.57 -16.20
CA ALA A 85 10.20 12.44 -17.39
C ALA A 85 8.89 12.54 -18.18
N GLU A 86 8.12 11.46 -18.22
CA GLU A 86 6.84 11.37 -18.92
C GLU A 86 5.76 12.33 -18.39
N ILE A 87 5.93 12.92 -17.20
CA ILE A 87 5.00 13.92 -16.65
C ILE A 87 4.81 15.12 -17.60
N ILE A 88 5.81 15.43 -18.43
CA ILE A 88 5.73 16.53 -19.40
C ILE A 88 4.66 16.30 -20.46
N ASN A 89 4.25 15.06 -20.70
CA ASN A 89 3.20 14.72 -21.65
C ASN A 89 1.79 15.02 -21.08
N PHE A 90 1.66 15.13 -19.76
CA PHE A 90 0.43 15.50 -19.06
C PHE A 90 0.37 17.02 -18.86
N ASN A 91 0.40 17.75 -19.98
CA ASN A 91 0.64 19.20 -20.02
C ASN A 91 -0.63 20.07 -19.92
N THR A 92 -1.82 19.47 -19.78
CA THR A 92 -3.08 20.20 -19.57
C THR A 92 -3.61 19.91 -18.16
N PRO A 93 -4.42 20.81 -17.56
CA PRO A 93 -5.01 20.55 -16.25
C PRO A 93 -5.77 19.22 -16.18
N GLN A 94 -6.46 18.83 -17.25
CA GLN A 94 -7.26 17.61 -17.32
C GLN A 94 -6.40 16.35 -17.37
N THR A 95 -5.33 16.35 -18.19
CA THR A 95 -4.40 15.21 -18.26
C THR A 95 -3.61 15.07 -16.97
N LEU A 96 -3.11 16.18 -16.41
CA LEU A 96 -2.41 16.17 -15.12
C LEU A 96 -3.31 15.69 -13.97
N ASN A 97 -4.59 16.08 -13.97
CA ASN A 97 -5.55 15.59 -12.99
C ASN A 97 -5.81 14.07 -13.14
N ALA A 98 -5.84 13.55 -14.37
CA ALA A 98 -6.05 12.12 -14.60
C ALA A 98 -4.94 11.27 -13.96
N ILE A 99 -3.66 11.63 -14.17
CA ILE A 99 -2.53 10.94 -13.52
C ILE A 99 -2.54 11.09 -12.00
N GLY A 100 -2.92 12.26 -11.49
CA GLY A 100 -3.06 12.50 -10.06
C GLY A 100 -4.12 11.62 -9.40
N ILE A 101 -5.30 11.49 -10.02
CA ILE A 101 -6.39 10.62 -9.54
C ILE A 101 -5.94 9.16 -9.48
N ALA A 102 -5.40 8.63 -10.59
CA ALA A 102 -4.94 7.24 -10.63
C ALA A 102 -3.86 6.98 -9.56
N THR A 103 -2.90 7.88 -9.42
CA THR A 103 -1.84 7.76 -8.41
C THR A 103 -2.42 7.76 -7.01
N SER A 104 -3.33 8.68 -6.69
CA SER A 104 -3.93 8.82 -5.36
C SER A 104 -4.72 7.57 -4.97
N ASP A 105 -5.65 7.16 -5.83
CA ASP A 105 -6.56 6.06 -5.54
C ASP A 105 -5.81 4.73 -5.40
N ILE A 106 -4.90 4.42 -6.35
CA ILE A 106 -4.15 3.17 -6.34
C ILE A 106 -3.19 3.13 -5.14
N SER A 107 -2.55 4.25 -4.80
CA SER A 107 -1.71 4.34 -3.60
C SER A 107 -2.52 4.14 -2.33
N GLU A 108 -3.72 4.73 -2.23
CA GLU A 108 -4.61 4.54 -1.08
C GLU A 108 -5.00 3.06 -0.92
N MET A 109 -5.40 2.42 -2.02
CA MET A 109 -5.76 1.00 -2.04
C MET A 109 -4.61 0.13 -1.51
N ALA A 110 -3.41 0.29 -2.07
CA ALA A 110 -2.24 -0.47 -1.67
C ALA A 110 -1.81 -0.19 -0.22
N LEU A 111 -1.78 1.08 0.20
CA LEU A 111 -1.42 1.45 1.58
C LEU A 111 -2.42 0.93 2.61
N ARG A 112 -3.70 0.87 2.26
CA ARG A 112 -4.74 0.32 3.13
C ARG A 112 -4.54 -1.16 3.36
N GLU A 113 -4.18 -1.90 2.32
CA GLU A 113 -3.86 -3.33 2.42
C GLU A 113 -2.60 -3.56 3.26
N ILE A 114 -1.53 -2.81 3.00
CA ILE A 114 -0.30 -2.85 3.80
C ILE A 114 -0.59 -2.55 5.27
N SER A 115 -1.37 -1.49 5.54
CA SER A 115 -1.77 -1.11 6.90
C SER A 115 -2.55 -2.22 7.61
N ALA A 116 -3.45 -2.90 6.90
CA ALA A 116 -4.19 -4.03 7.46
C ALA A 116 -3.27 -5.22 7.78
N ALA A 117 -2.34 -5.55 6.87
CA ALA A 117 -1.37 -6.63 7.09
C ALA A 117 -0.46 -6.35 8.30
N VAL A 118 0.10 -5.15 8.41
CA VAL A 118 0.91 -4.73 9.56
C VAL A 118 0.11 -4.81 10.87
N ARG A 119 -1.14 -4.36 10.86
CA ARG A 119 -2.01 -4.43 12.04
C ARG A 119 -2.25 -5.87 12.48
N ASN A 120 -2.49 -6.79 11.54
CA ASN A 120 -2.71 -8.20 11.86
C ASN A 120 -1.48 -8.83 12.52
N VAL A 121 -0.28 -8.57 11.98
CA VAL A 121 0.99 -9.03 12.59
C VAL A 121 1.18 -8.48 14.00
N GLN A 122 0.87 -7.20 14.23
CA GLN A 122 0.97 -6.59 15.56
C GLN A 122 -0.03 -7.21 16.57
N ILE A 123 -1.25 -7.51 16.12
CA ILE A 123 -2.25 -8.19 16.95
C ILE A 123 -1.77 -9.59 17.32
N GLU A 124 -1.28 -10.36 16.34
CA GLU A 124 -0.74 -11.71 16.57
C GLU A 124 0.42 -11.70 17.58
N ALA A 125 1.37 -10.78 17.43
CA ALA A 125 2.49 -10.64 18.36
C ALA A 125 2.03 -10.29 19.80
N LYS A 126 1.04 -9.40 19.94
CA LYS A 126 0.44 -9.07 21.25
C LYS A 126 -0.28 -10.28 21.87
N CYS A 127 -1.04 -11.02 21.06
CA CYS A 127 -1.76 -12.23 21.51
C CYS A 127 -0.79 -13.35 21.94
N GLN A 128 0.32 -13.54 21.22
CA GLN A 128 1.37 -14.48 21.61
C GLN A 128 2.00 -14.08 22.95
N ASN A 129 2.38 -12.80 23.12
CA ASN A 129 2.94 -12.31 24.39
C ASN A 129 2.00 -12.49 25.59
N ARG A 130 0.67 -12.32 25.41
CA ARG A 130 -0.33 -12.60 26.47
C ARG A 130 -0.38 -14.08 26.83
N THR A 131 -0.20 -14.99 25.87
CA THR A 131 -0.20 -16.45 26.12
C THR A 131 1.02 -16.91 26.92
N PHE A 132 2.19 -16.32 26.66
CA PHE A 132 3.41 -16.63 27.43
C PHE A 132 3.43 -15.96 28.82
N ALA A 133 2.98 -14.71 28.94
CA ALA A 133 2.93 -14.00 30.23
C ALA A 133 1.90 -14.61 31.20
N ARG A 134 0.82 -15.22 30.69
CA ARG A 134 -0.22 -15.85 31.53
C ARG A 134 0.23 -17.18 32.16
N ASN A 135 1.34 -17.78 31.74
CA ASN A 135 1.83 -19.05 32.31
C ASN A 135 2.51 -18.92 33.69
N ILE A 136 2.72 -17.71 34.22
CA ILE A 136 3.34 -17.53 35.55
C ILE A 136 2.28 -17.36 36.67
N ALA A 137 1.01 -17.09 36.34
CA ALA A 137 -0.03 -16.87 37.35
C ALA A 137 -1.34 -17.57 37.00
N SER A 138 -1.40 -18.89 37.13
CA SER A 138 -2.68 -19.60 37.33
C SER A 138 -2.49 -20.98 37.94
N GLN A 139 -1.86 -21.07 39.12
CA GLN A 139 -2.03 -22.24 40.00
C GLN A 139 -3.31 -22.16 40.86
N TYR A 140 -4.13 -21.11 40.72
CA TYR A 140 -5.30 -20.88 41.56
C TYR A 140 -6.65 -21.31 40.96
N ASP A 141 -6.70 -21.79 39.72
CA ASP A 141 -7.98 -22.12 39.06
C ASP A 141 -8.15 -23.64 38.84
N LYS A 142 -8.10 -24.41 39.92
CA LYS A 142 -8.53 -25.83 39.91
C LYS A 142 -10.05 -25.88 40.08
N GLY A 143 -10.80 -25.85 38.98
CA GLY A 143 -12.21 -26.28 39.00
C GLY A 143 -13.17 -25.60 38.04
N ARG A 144 -12.76 -24.56 37.30
CA ARG A 144 -13.65 -23.87 36.36
C ARG A 144 -13.42 -24.35 34.92
N LYS A 145 -14.46 -24.92 34.29
CA LYS A 145 -14.50 -25.13 32.83
C LYS A 145 -14.50 -23.75 32.15
N GLN A 146 -13.40 -23.40 31.48
CA GLN A 146 -13.36 -22.19 30.65
C GLN A 146 -14.13 -22.43 29.34
N PRO A 147 -15.02 -21.52 28.93
CA PRO A 147 -15.57 -21.54 27.59
C PRO A 147 -14.52 -21.03 26.59
N GLU A 148 -14.56 -21.59 25.39
CA GLU A 148 -13.62 -21.31 24.31
C GLU A 148 -13.88 -19.91 23.72
N SER A 149 -13.23 -18.87 24.26
CA SER A 149 -13.45 -17.48 23.77
C SER A 149 -12.20 -16.59 23.71
N ASN A 150 -10.99 -17.16 23.70
CA ASN A 150 -9.78 -16.33 23.70
C ASN A 150 -9.59 -15.49 22.43
N LEU A 151 -10.09 -15.94 21.27
CA LEU A 151 -10.02 -15.16 20.03
C LEU A 151 -11.03 -14.00 20.00
N VAL A 152 -12.25 -14.23 20.51
CA VAL A 152 -13.36 -13.27 20.49
C VAL A 152 -13.07 -12.11 21.45
N ILE A 153 -12.50 -12.38 22.63
CA ILE A 153 -12.17 -11.34 23.62
C ILE A 153 -11.12 -10.36 23.09
N CYS A 154 -10.14 -10.83 22.29
CA CYS A 154 -9.11 -9.96 21.73
C CYS A 154 -9.65 -9.00 20.65
N GLN A 155 -10.75 -9.38 19.97
CA GLN A 155 -11.40 -8.53 18.97
C GLN A 155 -12.33 -7.51 19.64
N GLU A 156 -13.13 -7.94 20.64
CA GLU A 156 -14.13 -7.08 21.31
C GLU A 156 -13.52 -6.01 22.23
N GLU A 157 -12.40 -6.28 22.91
CA GLU A 157 -11.74 -5.29 23.78
C GLU A 157 -11.15 -4.10 22.98
N ASN A 158 -10.71 -4.34 21.74
CA ASN A 158 -10.07 -3.31 20.91
C ASN A 158 -11.08 -2.44 20.14
N GLU A 159 -12.30 -2.90 19.88
CA GLU A 159 -13.35 -2.06 19.26
C GLU A 159 -13.84 -0.96 20.23
N LYS A 160 -13.73 -1.20 21.55
CA LYS A 160 -14.08 -0.22 22.58
C LYS A 160 -13.03 0.88 22.74
N ASP A 161 -11.74 0.54 22.70
CA ASP A 161 -10.63 1.50 22.80
C ASP A 161 -10.57 2.48 21.61
N PHE A 162 -11.24 2.14 20.50
CA PHE A 162 -11.38 2.99 19.32
C PHE A 162 -12.60 3.92 19.35
N ARG A 163 -13.66 3.63 20.14
CA ARG A 163 -14.82 4.54 20.27
C ARG A 163 -14.62 5.67 21.28
N GLU A 164 -13.52 5.65 22.03
CA GLU A 164 -13.18 6.64 23.06
C GLU A 164 -12.05 7.61 22.64
N LYS A 165 -11.62 7.60 21.37
CA LYS A 165 -10.66 8.57 20.80
C LYS A 165 -11.22 9.22 19.53
#